data_AF-A0A929HI77-F1
#
_entry.id   AF-A0A929HI77-F1
#
_cell.length_a   1.000
_cell.length_b   1.000
_cell.length_c   1.000
_cell.angle_alpha   90.00
_cell.angle_beta   90.00
_cell.angle_gamma   90.00
#
_symmetry.space_group_name_H-M   'P 1'
#
loop_
_entity.id
_entity.type
_entity.pdbx_description
1 polymer ?
#
loop_
_entity_poly.entity_id
_entity_poly.type
_entity_poly.pdbx_seq_one_letter_code
_entity_poly.pdbx_strand_id
1 'polypeptide(L)'
;MILVDSGYGTQDYTNPTRFVKIFNRIIGLAGDVDETALHQAKVLGYDPADIKHIFLTHMHLDHTGGLSDFPQAKVHVFETEYDTAMNASGLISKFYIDQHWEHNPDWEIHSCEGGKWYNLKCTPEIGINNIKVFFVPMPGHSPGNCMVVLQLPDNRYIVHGGDTFYSIGQIAPEGPIRPPFHWVVQLFNIFNPVTRAFFAYEQTLRRLRQKLGDKMLIFSSHDPNEFERLSGKTLI
;
A
#
# COMPACT_ATOMS: atom_id res chain seq x y z
N MET A 1 11.05 -11.15 -9.00
CA MET A 1 10.13 -10.02 -9.25
C MET A 1 9.70 -9.40 -7.92
N ILE A 2 9.36 -8.11 -7.93
CA ILE A 2 8.85 -7.36 -6.76
C ILE A 2 7.37 -7.10 -6.98
N LEU A 3 6.57 -7.30 -5.93
CA LEU A 3 5.20 -6.81 -5.82
C LEU A 3 5.14 -5.82 -4.64
N VAL A 4 4.34 -4.76 -4.76
CA VAL A 4 4.08 -3.80 -3.67
C VAL A 4 2.60 -3.88 -3.32
N ASP A 5 2.32 -4.20 -2.06
CA ASP A 5 1.03 -4.72 -1.60
C ASP A 5 0.58 -5.98 -2.36
N SER A 6 -0.50 -6.61 -1.91
CA SER A 6 -1.04 -7.82 -2.55
C SER A 6 -2.51 -7.71 -2.90
N GLY A 7 -3.15 -6.58 -2.57
CA GLY A 7 -4.56 -6.36 -2.85
C GLY A 7 -5.48 -7.30 -2.07
N TYR A 8 -6.71 -7.42 -2.55
CA TYR A 8 -7.58 -8.56 -2.26
C TYR A 8 -7.00 -9.83 -2.89
N GLY A 9 -7.07 -10.94 -2.14
CA GLY A 9 -6.60 -12.24 -2.59
C GLY A 9 -7.71 -13.20 -2.98
N THR A 10 -7.33 -14.36 -3.53
CA THR A 10 -8.28 -15.41 -3.91
C THR A 10 -9.21 -15.78 -2.76
N GLN A 11 -8.67 -15.90 -1.54
CA GLN A 11 -9.45 -16.30 -0.36
C GLN A 11 -10.49 -15.26 0.05
N ASP A 12 -10.28 -13.97 -0.22
CA ASP A 12 -11.27 -12.92 0.07
C ASP A 12 -12.51 -13.00 -0.81
N TYR A 13 -12.44 -13.74 -1.92
CA TYR A 13 -13.59 -14.00 -2.78
C TYR A 13 -14.17 -15.39 -2.53
N THR A 14 -13.31 -16.41 -2.43
CA THR A 14 -13.76 -17.81 -2.36
C THR A 14 -14.15 -18.26 -0.96
N ASN A 15 -13.48 -17.73 0.07
CA ASN A 15 -13.77 -18.07 1.46
C ASN A 15 -13.53 -16.88 2.42
N PRO A 16 -14.22 -15.74 2.25
CA PRO A 16 -13.96 -14.57 3.07
C PRO A 16 -14.47 -14.75 4.51
N THR A 17 -13.74 -14.13 5.45
CA THR A 17 -14.20 -14.00 6.83
C THR A 17 -15.54 -13.26 6.89
N ARG A 18 -16.27 -13.43 8.01
CA ARG A 18 -17.55 -12.72 8.21
C ARG A 18 -17.38 -11.19 8.14
N PHE A 19 -16.25 -10.66 8.62
CA PHE A 19 -15.99 -9.24 8.57
C PHE A 19 -15.75 -8.76 7.13
N VAL A 20 -14.88 -9.42 6.36
CA VAL A 20 -14.62 -9.11 4.95
C VAL A 20 -15.91 -9.15 4.13
N LYS A 21 -16.76 -10.18 4.33
CA LYS A 21 -18.09 -10.27 3.69
C LYS A 21 -18.98 -9.05 3.96
N ILE A 22 -19.04 -8.60 5.22
CA ILE A 22 -19.88 -7.45 5.62
C ILE A 22 -19.27 -6.15 5.08
N PHE A 23 -17.96 -5.99 5.21
CA PHE A 23 -17.23 -4.82 4.73
C PHE A 23 -17.42 -4.63 3.23
N ASN A 24 -17.17 -5.67 2.42
CA ASN A 24 -17.35 -5.63 0.96
C ASN A 24 -18.78 -5.22 0.57
N ARG A 25 -19.80 -5.70 1.29
CA ARG A 25 -21.20 -5.31 1.07
C ARG A 25 -21.45 -3.82 1.39
N ILE A 26 -20.80 -3.27 2.42
CA ILE A 26 -20.94 -1.86 2.80
C ILE A 26 -20.28 -0.95 1.75
N ILE A 27 -19.10 -1.32 1.26
CA ILE A 27 -18.36 -0.53 0.28
C ILE A 27 -18.82 -0.77 -1.17
N GLY A 28 -19.74 -1.71 -1.38
CA GLY A 28 -20.26 -2.04 -2.71
C GLY A 28 -19.26 -2.78 -3.60
N LEU A 29 -18.25 -3.44 -3.03
CA LEU A 29 -17.28 -4.23 -3.77
C LEU A 29 -17.96 -5.51 -4.25
N ALA A 30 -18.32 -5.54 -5.54
CA ALA A 30 -18.96 -6.70 -6.19
C ALA A 30 -18.03 -7.92 -6.18
N GLY A 31 -16.72 -7.67 -6.21
CA GLY A 31 -15.64 -8.63 -6.05
C GLY A 31 -15.46 -9.57 -7.24
N ASP A 32 -14.35 -9.42 -7.96
CA ASP A 32 -13.98 -10.27 -9.07
C ASP A 32 -12.61 -10.91 -8.79
N VAL A 33 -12.54 -12.25 -8.78
CA VAL A 33 -11.28 -12.98 -8.56
C VAL A 33 -10.26 -12.69 -9.66
N ASP A 34 -10.72 -12.26 -10.84
CA ASP A 34 -9.85 -11.88 -11.94
C ASP A 34 -9.12 -10.55 -11.66
N GLU A 35 -9.56 -9.74 -10.69
CA GLU A 35 -8.85 -8.54 -10.24
C GLU A 35 -7.67 -8.84 -9.29
N THR A 36 -7.55 -10.07 -8.79
CA THR A 36 -6.44 -10.45 -7.89
C THR A 36 -5.08 -10.23 -8.55
N ALA A 37 -4.07 -9.86 -7.76
CA ALA A 37 -2.70 -9.76 -8.24
C ALA A 37 -2.22 -11.07 -8.89
N LEU A 38 -2.67 -12.22 -8.38
CA LEU A 38 -2.39 -13.54 -8.93
C LEU A 38 -2.89 -13.69 -10.36
N HIS A 39 -4.16 -13.33 -10.62
CA HIS A 39 -4.73 -13.40 -11.96
C HIS A 39 -4.08 -12.37 -12.89
N GLN A 40 -3.92 -11.13 -12.45
CA GLN A 40 -3.32 -10.06 -13.25
C GLN A 40 -1.87 -10.40 -13.66
N ALA A 41 -1.07 -10.99 -12.76
CA ALA A 41 0.28 -11.46 -13.10
C ALA A 41 0.27 -12.48 -14.25
N LYS A 42 -0.64 -13.46 -14.21
CA LYS A 42 -0.79 -14.47 -15.28
C LYS A 42 -1.23 -13.85 -16.61
N VAL A 43 -2.20 -12.94 -16.58
CA VAL A 43 -2.68 -12.24 -17.79
C VAL A 43 -1.56 -11.41 -18.44
N LEU A 44 -0.69 -10.82 -17.63
CA LEU A 44 0.50 -10.10 -18.11
C LEU A 44 1.63 -11.02 -18.59
N GLY A 45 1.46 -12.35 -18.51
CA GLY A 45 2.43 -13.34 -18.96
C GLY A 45 3.55 -13.65 -17.96
N TYR A 46 3.41 -13.23 -16.70
CA TYR A 46 4.36 -13.57 -15.65
C TYR A 46 3.96 -14.88 -14.96
N ASP A 47 4.96 -15.65 -14.52
CA ASP A 47 4.74 -16.75 -13.58
C ASP A 47 4.58 -16.15 -12.17
N PRO A 48 3.45 -16.38 -11.47
CA PRO A 48 3.29 -15.99 -10.07
C PRO A 48 4.43 -16.47 -9.16
N ALA A 49 5.05 -17.60 -9.49
CA ALA A 49 6.19 -18.13 -8.75
C ALA A 49 7.42 -17.22 -8.81
N ASP A 50 7.52 -16.33 -9.82
CA ASP A 50 8.61 -15.35 -9.94
C ASP A 50 8.43 -14.13 -9.02
N ILE A 51 7.26 -13.95 -8.42
CA ILE A 51 7.06 -13.01 -7.31
C ILE A 51 7.76 -13.61 -6.09
N LYS A 52 8.95 -13.06 -5.79
CA LYS A 52 9.81 -13.51 -4.69
C LYS A 52 9.82 -12.54 -3.53
N HIS A 53 9.43 -11.29 -3.76
CA HIS A 53 9.41 -10.22 -2.76
C HIS A 53 8.09 -9.47 -2.83
N ILE A 54 7.41 -9.35 -1.69
CA ILE A 54 6.22 -8.51 -1.51
C ILE A 54 6.57 -7.44 -0.48
N PHE A 55 6.42 -6.16 -0.83
CA PHE A 55 6.63 -5.05 0.10
C PHE A 55 5.29 -4.47 0.50
N LEU A 56 4.95 -4.52 1.78
CA LEU A 56 3.67 -4.02 2.28
C LEU A 56 3.79 -2.56 2.69
N THR A 57 2.95 -1.70 2.13
CA THR A 57 2.77 -0.32 2.60
C THR A 57 2.20 -0.31 4.00
N HIS A 58 1.20 -1.17 4.25
CA HIS A 58 0.63 -1.46 5.55
C HIS A 58 -0.14 -2.80 5.54
N MET A 59 -0.77 -3.21 6.66
CA MET A 59 -1.33 -4.56 6.82
C MET A 59 -2.86 -4.64 6.89
N HIS A 60 -3.59 -3.67 6.35
CA HIS A 60 -5.05 -3.81 6.27
C HIS A 60 -5.50 -4.83 5.23
N LEU A 61 -6.78 -5.21 5.33
CA LEU A 61 -7.41 -6.30 4.59
C LEU A 61 -7.21 -6.20 3.07
N ASP A 62 -7.34 -5.01 2.51
CA ASP A 62 -7.27 -4.73 1.08
C ASP A 62 -5.84 -4.58 0.55
N HIS A 63 -4.83 -4.71 1.42
CA HIS A 63 -3.41 -4.70 1.06
C HIS A 63 -2.74 -6.07 1.21
N THR A 64 -3.33 -6.95 2.01
CA THR A 64 -2.70 -8.22 2.44
C THR A 64 -3.45 -9.47 2.00
N GLY A 65 -4.64 -9.33 1.42
CA GLY A 65 -5.47 -10.46 1.00
C GLY A 65 -4.74 -11.45 0.09
N GLY A 66 -3.97 -10.93 -0.86
CA GLY A 66 -3.20 -11.72 -1.82
C GLY A 66 -1.94 -12.40 -1.26
N LEU A 67 -1.54 -12.18 0.00
CA LEU A 67 -0.33 -12.81 0.55
C LEU A 67 -0.36 -14.34 0.41
N SER A 68 -1.52 -14.95 0.71
CA SER A 68 -1.70 -16.40 0.60
C SER A 68 -1.63 -16.95 -0.84
N ASP A 69 -1.76 -16.09 -1.85
CA ASP A 69 -1.62 -16.46 -3.26
C ASP A 69 -0.15 -16.63 -3.68
N PHE A 70 0.80 -16.15 -2.86
CA PHE A 70 2.24 -16.19 -3.13
C PHE A 70 3.04 -16.76 -1.94
N PRO A 71 2.78 -18.01 -1.51
CA PRO A 71 3.36 -18.57 -0.28
C PRO A 71 4.88 -18.71 -0.31
N GLN A 72 5.50 -18.65 -1.50
CA GLN A 72 6.95 -18.68 -1.67
C GLN A 72 7.64 -17.32 -1.50
N ALA A 73 6.88 -16.23 -1.45
CA ALA A 73 7.43 -14.89 -1.43
C ALA A 73 7.88 -14.51 -0.03
N LYS A 74 9.01 -13.81 0.04
CA LYS A 74 9.45 -13.09 1.21
C LYS A 74 8.63 -11.81 1.35
N VAL A 75 8.10 -11.55 2.54
CA VAL A 75 7.21 -10.42 2.81
C VAL A 75 7.94 -9.38 3.66
N HIS A 76 8.23 -8.25 3.04
CA HIS A 76 8.91 -7.11 3.65
C HIS A 76 7.87 -6.16 4.25
N VAL A 77 8.03 -5.81 5.53
CA VAL A 77 7.09 -4.94 6.25
C VAL A 77 7.83 -4.07 7.27
N PHE A 78 7.31 -2.87 7.50
CA PHE A 78 7.86 -1.98 8.52
C PHE A 78 7.49 -2.45 9.93
N GLU A 79 8.46 -2.40 10.86
CA GLU A 79 8.36 -2.95 12.22
C GLU A 79 7.10 -2.50 12.96
N THR A 80 6.78 -1.21 12.87
CA THR A 80 5.64 -0.64 13.60
C THR A 80 4.32 -1.19 13.06
N GLU A 81 4.24 -1.49 11.77
CA GLU A 81 3.02 -2.05 11.19
C GLU A 81 2.88 -3.52 11.55
N TYR A 82 3.97 -4.28 11.45
CA TYR A 82 3.99 -5.69 11.85
C TYR A 82 3.54 -5.86 13.31
N ASP A 83 4.16 -5.10 14.22
CA ASP A 83 3.79 -5.12 15.64
C ASP A 83 2.35 -4.69 15.86
N THR A 84 1.86 -3.70 15.10
CA THR A 84 0.46 -3.26 15.18
C THR A 84 -0.48 -4.38 14.75
N ALA A 85 -0.24 -5.01 13.60
CA ALA A 85 -1.09 -6.07 13.06
C ALA A 85 -1.13 -7.28 14.00
N MET A 86 0.03 -7.72 14.48
CA MET A 86 0.16 -8.93 15.32
C MET A 86 -0.40 -8.74 16.74
N ASN A 87 -0.50 -7.51 17.22
CA ASN A 87 -1.00 -7.19 18.56
C ASN A 87 -2.30 -6.35 18.54
N ALA A 88 -2.95 -6.23 17.39
CA ALA A 88 -4.14 -5.40 17.24
C ALA A 88 -5.26 -5.89 18.16
N SER A 89 -5.97 -4.95 18.78
CA SER A 89 -7.12 -5.27 19.64
C SER A 89 -8.27 -4.29 19.43
N GLY A 90 -9.47 -4.67 19.88
CA GLY A 90 -10.66 -3.83 19.78
C GLY A 90 -11.25 -3.75 18.38
N LEU A 91 -11.73 -2.57 17.96
CA LEU A 91 -12.39 -2.42 16.66
C LEU A 91 -11.41 -2.34 15.49
N ILE A 92 -10.20 -1.83 15.72
CA ILE A 92 -9.20 -1.66 14.66
C ILE A 92 -8.62 -3.01 14.20
N SER A 93 -8.58 -4.01 15.09
CA SER A 93 -8.11 -5.36 14.76
C SER A 93 -8.94 -6.02 13.67
N LYS A 94 -10.17 -5.57 13.42
CA LYS A 94 -11.01 -6.12 12.34
C LYS A 94 -10.46 -5.84 10.94
N PHE A 95 -9.63 -4.81 10.78
CA PHE A 95 -8.99 -4.51 9.51
C PHE A 95 -7.72 -5.35 9.26
N TYR A 96 -7.22 -6.05 10.28
CA TYR A 96 -6.10 -6.98 10.20
C TYR A 96 -6.66 -8.41 10.17
N ILE A 97 -6.57 -9.08 9.02
CA ILE A 97 -7.22 -10.38 8.83
C ILE A 97 -6.20 -11.51 9.01
N ASP A 98 -6.27 -12.20 10.15
CA ASP A 98 -5.35 -13.30 10.49
C ASP A 98 -5.21 -14.35 9.36
N GLN A 99 -6.32 -14.65 8.68
CA GLN A 99 -6.36 -15.58 7.54
C GLN A 99 -5.36 -15.24 6.43
N HIS A 100 -5.00 -13.97 6.25
CA HIS A 100 -4.07 -13.52 5.22
C HIS A 100 -2.64 -14.03 5.47
N TRP A 101 -2.27 -14.30 6.72
CA TRP A 101 -0.94 -14.78 7.12
C TRP A 101 -0.95 -16.11 7.90
N GLU A 102 -2.06 -16.84 7.93
CA GLU A 102 -2.16 -18.19 8.54
C GLU A 102 -1.14 -19.20 7.96
N HIS A 103 -0.70 -18.99 6.72
CA HIS A 103 0.30 -19.82 6.05
C HIS A 103 1.75 -19.56 6.53
N ASN A 104 1.94 -18.65 7.50
CA ASN A 104 3.23 -18.23 8.04
C ASN A 104 4.21 -17.70 6.97
N PRO A 105 3.96 -16.50 6.40
CA PRO A 105 4.86 -15.88 5.43
C PRO A 105 6.32 -15.79 5.93
N ASP A 106 7.28 -15.82 4.99
CA ASP A 106 8.69 -15.50 5.29
C ASP A 106 8.84 -13.99 5.52
N TRP A 107 8.58 -13.55 6.75
CA TRP A 107 8.64 -12.15 7.12
C TRP A 107 10.06 -11.61 7.18
N GLU A 108 10.28 -10.46 6.54
CA GLU A 108 11.46 -9.63 6.73
C GLU A 108 11.05 -8.27 7.27
N ILE A 109 11.39 -8.01 8.53
CA ILE A 109 10.92 -6.83 9.27
C ILE A 109 11.98 -5.73 9.21
N HIS A 110 11.56 -4.51 8.88
CA HIS A 110 12.45 -3.38 8.63
C HIS A 110 12.22 -2.23 9.61
N SER A 111 13.30 -1.60 10.05
CA SER A 111 13.29 -0.45 10.97
C SER A 111 14.11 0.73 10.41
N CYS A 112 13.88 1.93 10.94
CA CYS A 112 14.65 3.10 10.56
C CYS A 112 15.95 3.20 11.35
N GLU A 113 17.10 3.09 10.68
CA GLU A 113 18.43 3.19 11.32
C GLU A 113 19.05 4.59 11.20
N GLY A 114 18.20 5.64 11.28
CA GLY A 114 18.63 7.04 11.16
C GLY A 114 18.81 7.53 9.71
N GLY A 115 18.56 6.67 8.71
CA GLY A 115 18.54 7.02 7.30
C GLY A 115 17.52 8.11 6.96
N LYS A 116 17.83 8.91 5.94
CA LYS A 116 16.92 9.92 5.41
C LYS A 116 16.89 9.95 3.89
N TRP A 117 15.68 9.95 3.33
CA TRP A 117 15.42 10.22 1.93
C TRP A 117 14.74 11.58 1.79
N TYR A 118 15.47 12.57 1.25
CA TYR A 118 14.98 13.97 1.12
C TYR A 118 14.38 14.56 2.42
N ASN A 119 15.06 14.36 3.55
CA ASN A 119 14.65 14.75 4.92
C ASN A 119 13.50 13.95 5.54
N LEU A 120 12.94 12.96 4.84
CA LEU A 120 12.02 11.98 5.41
C LEU A 120 12.84 10.84 6.01
N LYS A 121 12.45 10.32 7.17
CA LYS A 121 13.06 9.11 7.74
C LYS A 121 12.85 7.95 6.77
N CYS A 122 13.83 7.07 6.64
CA CYS A 122 13.69 5.86 5.84
C CYS A 122 14.47 4.69 6.44
N THR A 123 14.10 3.48 6.06
CA THR A 123 14.86 2.27 6.34
C THR A 123 16.16 2.25 5.53
N PRO A 124 17.13 1.38 5.86
CA PRO A 124 18.19 1.01 4.94
C PRO A 124 17.65 0.55 3.58
N GLU A 125 18.48 0.68 2.54
CA GLU A 125 18.15 0.22 1.19
C GLU A 125 18.23 -1.31 1.10
N ILE A 126 17.19 -1.91 0.53
CA ILE A 126 17.08 -3.35 0.24
C ILE A 126 17.35 -3.53 -1.25
N GLY A 127 18.48 -4.14 -1.59
CA GLY A 127 18.88 -4.37 -2.98
C GLY A 127 18.21 -5.61 -3.56
N ILE A 128 17.33 -5.43 -4.55
CA ILE A 128 16.72 -6.53 -5.31
C ILE A 128 17.14 -6.38 -6.77
N ASN A 129 18.06 -7.24 -7.22
CA ASN A 129 18.72 -7.12 -8.52
C ASN A 129 19.38 -5.74 -8.69
N ASN A 130 18.90 -4.93 -9.64
CA ASN A 130 19.37 -3.58 -9.94
C ASN A 130 18.43 -2.48 -9.41
N ILE A 131 17.43 -2.85 -8.60
CA ILE A 131 16.48 -1.94 -7.97
C ILE A 131 16.80 -1.87 -6.47
N LYS A 132 16.75 -0.67 -5.92
CA LYS A 132 16.82 -0.46 -4.46
C LYS A 132 15.43 -0.15 -3.95
N VAL A 133 15.00 -0.81 -2.88
CA VAL A 133 13.70 -0.60 -2.24
C VAL A 133 13.91 -0.17 -0.81
N PHE A 134 13.14 0.79 -0.32
CA PHE A 134 13.15 1.17 1.09
C PHE A 134 11.79 1.72 1.51
N PHE A 135 11.51 1.64 2.81
CA PHE A 135 10.29 2.19 3.39
C PHE A 135 10.53 3.61 3.87
N VAL A 136 9.54 4.47 3.66
CA VAL A 136 9.47 5.82 4.22
C VAL A 136 8.24 5.87 5.12
N PRO A 137 8.41 5.81 6.46
CA PRO A 137 7.28 5.79 7.38
C PRO A 137 6.43 7.06 7.29
N MET A 138 5.13 6.86 7.11
CA MET A 138 4.08 7.86 7.01
C MET A 138 2.91 7.48 7.93
N PRO A 139 3.12 7.44 9.26
CA PRO A 139 2.06 7.13 10.21
C PRO A 139 0.89 8.08 10.03
N GLY A 140 -0.33 7.55 10.03
CA GLY A 140 -1.52 8.36 9.77
C GLY A 140 -2.76 7.53 9.51
N HIS A 141 -2.69 6.70 8.47
CA HIS A 141 -3.74 5.74 8.14
C HIS A 141 -3.75 4.56 9.12
N SER A 142 -2.58 3.95 9.29
CA SER A 142 -2.24 3.04 10.38
C SER A 142 -1.00 3.59 11.13
N PRO A 143 -0.67 3.06 12.32
CA PRO A 143 0.54 3.43 13.05
C PRO A 143 1.84 3.18 12.26
N GLY A 144 1.89 2.14 11.42
CA GLY A 144 3.09 1.74 10.69
C GLY A 144 3.02 1.93 9.17
N ASN A 145 1.99 2.59 8.64
CA ASN A 145 1.87 2.87 7.20
C ASN A 145 3.13 3.53 6.65
N CYS A 146 3.58 3.04 5.49
CA CYS A 146 4.77 3.50 4.80
C CYS A 146 4.48 3.79 3.32
N MET A 147 5.20 4.75 2.74
CA MET A 147 5.43 4.70 1.30
C MET A 147 6.53 3.66 1.02
N VAL A 148 6.35 2.88 -0.03
CA VAL A 148 7.39 2.00 -0.56
C VAL A 148 8.04 2.70 -1.75
N VAL A 149 9.34 2.99 -1.63
CA VAL A 149 10.10 3.71 -2.66
C VAL A 149 11.02 2.73 -3.37
N LEU A 150 10.89 2.68 -4.70
CA LEU A 150 11.75 1.91 -5.59
C LEU A 150 12.63 2.89 -6.37
N GLN A 151 13.94 2.83 -6.17
CA GLN A 151 14.91 3.54 -6.99
C GLN A 151 15.39 2.64 -8.12
N LEU A 152 15.17 3.10 -9.35
CA LEU A 152 15.58 2.44 -10.58
C LEU A 152 17.06 2.69 -10.90
N PRO A 153 17.69 1.88 -11.78
CA PRO A 153 19.11 2.03 -12.13
C PRO A 153 19.49 3.39 -12.71
N ASP A 154 18.53 4.08 -13.34
CA ASP A 154 18.71 5.40 -13.94
C ASP A 154 18.41 6.56 -12.96
N ASN A 155 18.29 6.25 -11.67
CA ASN A 155 17.98 7.17 -10.57
C ASN A 155 16.58 7.81 -10.63
N ARG A 156 15.65 7.23 -11.40
CA ARG A 156 14.22 7.53 -11.24
C ARG A 156 13.64 6.78 -10.06
N TYR A 157 12.56 7.31 -9.51
CA TYR A 157 11.82 6.74 -8.39
C TYR A 157 10.40 6.37 -8.81
N ILE A 158 9.98 5.17 -8.41
CA ILE A 158 8.56 4.78 -8.34
C ILE A 158 8.20 4.73 -6.87
N VAL A 159 7.16 5.47 -6.47
CA VAL A 159 6.73 5.58 -5.07
C VAL A 159 5.29 5.13 -4.97
N HIS A 160 5.09 3.96 -4.36
CA HIS A 160 3.76 3.55 -3.96
C HIS A 160 3.44 4.19 -2.61
N GLY A 161 2.49 5.12 -2.61
CA GLY A 161 2.12 5.92 -1.45
C GLY A 161 1.37 5.14 -0.37
N GLY A 162 0.88 3.95 -0.71
CA GLY A 162 -0.09 3.24 0.10
C GLY A 162 -1.26 4.18 0.42
N ASP A 163 -1.61 4.20 1.69
CA ASP A 163 -2.72 5.02 2.19
C ASP A 163 -2.21 6.29 2.89
N THR A 164 -1.05 6.79 2.48
CA THR A 164 -0.56 8.10 2.94
C THR A 164 -1.44 9.26 2.45
N PHE A 165 -2.04 9.10 1.28
CA PHE A 165 -3.04 9.99 0.69
C PHE A 165 -3.97 9.15 -0.18
N TYR A 166 -5.20 9.59 -0.41
CA TYR A 166 -6.18 8.83 -1.22
C TYR A 166 -6.39 9.42 -2.61
N SER A 167 -5.99 10.67 -2.81
CA SER A 167 -6.04 11.29 -4.13
C SER A 167 -4.80 12.13 -4.39
N ILE A 168 -4.33 12.06 -5.62
CA ILE A 168 -3.22 12.86 -6.13
C ILE A 168 -3.49 14.35 -5.95
N GLY A 169 -4.76 14.79 -5.96
CA GLY A 169 -5.17 16.17 -5.69
C GLY A 169 -4.79 16.69 -4.29
N GLN A 170 -4.49 15.80 -3.33
CA GLN A 170 -3.94 16.19 -2.02
C GLN A 170 -2.49 16.69 -2.11
N ILE A 171 -1.72 16.15 -3.06
CA ILE A 171 -0.29 16.47 -3.23
C ILE A 171 0.02 17.15 -4.57
N ALA A 172 -1.00 17.36 -5.41
CA ALA A 172 -0.97 18.12 -6.67
C ALA A 172 -2.34 18.80 -6.88
N PRO A 173 -2.66 19.84 -6.09
CA PRO A 173 -3.97 20.50 -6.08
C PRO A 173 -4.36 21.19 -7.39
N GLU A 174 -3.40 21.36 -8.30
CA GLU A 174 -3.60 21.83 -9.68
C GLU A 174 -4.23 20.78 -10.63
N GLY A 175 -4.36 19.51 -10.20
CA GLY A 175 -4.99 18.41 -10.95
C GLY A 175 -6.51 18.28 -10.74
N PRO A 176 -7.17 17.29 -11.38
CA PRO A 176 -8.61 17.05 -11.25
C PRO A 176 -9.05 16.83 -9.80
N ILE A 177 -10.27 17.28 -9.49
CA ILE A 177 -10.79 17.42 -8.12
C ILE A 177 -11.17 16.06 -7.50
N ARG A 178 -10.83 15.96 -6.21
CA ARG A 178 -11.08 14.93 -5.19
C ARG A 178 -12.33 14.04 -5.41
N PRO A 179 -12.21 12.71 -5.30
CA PRO A 179 -13.37 11.84 -5.23
C PRO A 179 -14.20 12.15 -3.97
N PRO A 180 -15.55 12.07 -4.02
CA PRO A 180 -16.44 12.40 -2.91
C PRO A 180 -16.17 11.58 -1.64
N PHE A 181 -15.61 10.37 -1.78
CA PHE A 181 -15.19 9.51 -0.68
C PHE A 181 -14.09 10.14 0.21
N HIS A 182 -13.30 11.10 -0.32
CA HIS A 182 -12.28 11.83 0.43
C HIS A 182 -12.86 12.53 1.68
N TRP A 183 -14.09 13.05 1.61
CA TRP A 183 -14.75 13.70 2.76
C TRP A 183 -15.22 12.70 3.81
N VAL A 184 -15.62 11.50 3.39
CA VAL A 184 -16.06 10.43 4.31
C VAL A 184 -14.87 9.87 5.07
N VAL A 185 -13.75 9.60 4.39
CA VAL A 185 -12.52 9.14 5.06
C VAL A 185 -11.93 10.23 5.97
N GLN A 186 -12.03 11.51 5.58
CA GLN A 186 -11.70 12.63 6.47
C GLN A 186 -12.49 12.59 7.78
N LEU A 187 -13.80 12.24 7.76
CA LEU A 187 -14.64 12.20 8.96
C LEU A 187 -14.29 11.02 9.90
N PHE A 188 -13.92 9.86 9.36
CA PHE A 188 -13.40 8.73 10.17
C PHE A 188 -12.07 9.08 10.85
N ASN A 189 -11.29 9.96 10.21
CA ASN A 189 -9.95 10.34 10.62
C ASN A 189 -9.87 11.57 11.55
N ILE A 190 -10.98 12.15 12.03
CA ILE A 190 -10.89 13.37 12.88
C ILE A 190 -10.71 13.06 14.38
N PHE A 191 -10.97 11.83 14.83
CA PHE A 191 -11.07 11.51 16.26
C PHE A 191 -9.84 10.86 16.91
N ASN A 192 -8.73 10.63 16.18
CA ASN A 192 -7.54 9.94 16.69
C ASN A 192 -6.26 10.79 16.50
N PRO A 193 -5.30 10.82 17.46
CA PRO A 193 -4.00 11.45 17.25
C PRO A 193 -3.21 10.89 16.06
N VAL A 194 -3.35 9.60 15.74
CA VAL A 194 -2.70 8.98 14.56
C VAL A 194 -3.18 9.67 13.28
N THR A 195 -4.48 9.93 13.16
CA THR A 195 -5.07 10.47 11.95
C THR A 195 -4.82 11.98 11.77
N ARG A 196 -4.36 12.70 12.80
CA ARG A 196 -3.79 14.06 12.63
C ARG A 196 -2.46 14.04 11.87
N ALA A 197 -1.67 12.97 11.99
CA ALA A 197 -0.41 12.82 11.27
C ALA A 197 -0.63 12.59 9.77
N PHE A 198 -1.81 12.09 9.37
CA PHE A 198 -2.20 11.87 7.97
C PHE A 198 -1.98 13.11 7.09
N PHE A 199 -2.43 14.30 7.53
CA PHE A 199 -2.26 15.55 6.77
C PHE A 199 -0.88 16.19 6.93
N ALA A 200 -0.04 15.72 7.86
CA ALA A 200 1.25 16.33 8.16
C ALA A 200 2.24 16.22 6.99
N TYR A 201 2.03 15.24 6.09
CA TYR A 201 2.95 14.95 5.00
C TYR A 201 2.59 15.62 3.68
N GLU A 202 1.38 16.18 3.51
CA GLU A 202 0.94 16.73 2.22
C GLU A 202 1.89 17.82 1.69
N GLN A 203 2.25 18.79 2.53
CA GLN A 203 3.16 19.87 2.11
C GLN A 203 4.56 19.34 1.77
N THR A 204 5.04 18.35 2.52
CA THR A 204 6.35 17.74 2.27
C THR A 204 6.35 16.97 0.95
N LEU A 205 5.30 16.19 0.67
CA LEU A 205 5.13 15.46 -0.59
C LEU A 205 4.97 16.40 -1.79
N ARG A 206 4.24 17.52 -1.64
CA ARG A 206 4.16 18.58 -2.67
C ARG A 206 5.54 19.10 -3.02
N ARG A 207 6.34 19.47 -2.02
CA ARG A 207 7.72 19.96 -2.22
C ARG A 207 8.61 18.90 -2.85
N LEU A 208 8.45 17.64 -2.44
CA LEU A 208 9.24 16.54 -2.99
C LEU A 208 8.91 16.30 -4.47
N ARG A 209 7.62 16.32 -4.83
CA ARG A 209 7.15 16.23 -6.21
C ARG A 209 7.66 17.39 -7.07
N GLN A 210 7.59 18.61 -6.58
CA GLN A 210 8.15 19.78 -7.28
C GLN A 210 9.67 19.67 -7.46
N LYS A 211 10.38 19.16 -6.45
CA LYS A 211 11.84 19.02 -6.48
C LYS A 211 12.31 17.90 -7.42
N LEU A 212 11.61 16.77 -7.45
CA LEU A 212 11.99 15.61 -8.26
C LEU A 212 11.44 15.66 -9.68
N GLY A 213 10.30 16.35 -9.89
CA GLY A 213 9.63 16.44 -11.19
C GLY A 213 9.48 15.07 -11.83
N ASP A 214 9.90 14.97 -13.09
CA ASP A 214 9.80 13.75 -13.90
C ASP A 214 10.68 12.59 -13.41
N LYS A 215 11.57 12.82 -12.43
CA LYS A 215 12.34 11.75 -11.80
C LYS A 215 11.52 10.92 -10.82
N MET A 216 10.32 11.35 -10.43
CA MET A 216 9.49 10.61 -9.48
C MET A 216 8.08 10.41 -10.03
N LEU A 217 7.70 9.14 -10.13
CA LEU A 217 6.31 8.72 -10.24
C LEU A 217 5.80 8.38 -8.83
N ILE A 218 4.77 9.06 -8.36
CA ILE A 218 4.12 8.80 -7.06
C ILE A 218 2.61 8.68 -7.25
N PHE A 219 2.01 7.65 -6.66
CA PHE A 219 0.57 7.40 -6.70
C PHE A 219 0.13 6.69 -5.40
N SER A 220 -1.16 6.77 -5.07
CA SER A 220 -1.78 6.10 -3.91
C SER A 220 -2.54 4.85 -4.31
N SER A 221 -2.96 4.05 -3.34
CA SER A 221 -3.75 2.83 -3.54
C SER A 221 -5.15 3.11 -4.10
N HIS A 222 -5.76 4.23 -3.70
CA HIS A 222 -7.20 4.46 -3.90
C HIS A 222 -7.55 5.70 -4.74
N ASP A 223 -6.67 6.15 -5.65
CA ASP A 223 -7.03 7.20 -6.61
C ASP A 223 -7.45 6.58 -7.96
N PRO A 224 -8.75 6.58 -8.30
CA PRO A 224 -9.23 6.03 -9.56
C PRO A 224 -8.61 6.73 -10.78
N ASN A 225 -8.37 8.04 -10.73
CA ASN A 225 -7.80 8.76 -11.88
C ASN A 225 -6.35 8.33 -12.14
N GLU A 226 -5.57 8.12 -11.08
CA GLU A 226 -4.21 7.62 -11.22
C GLU A 226 -4.19 6.17 -11.68
N PHE A 227 -5.13 5.34 -11.20
CA PHE A 227 -5.30 3.98 -11.70
C PHE A 227 -5.57 3.99 -13.21
N GLU A 228 -6.53 4.77 -13.69
CA GLU A 228 -6.85 4.83 -15.13
C GLU A 228 -5.66 5.34 -15.94
N ARG A 229 -4.99 6.39 -15.46
CA ARG A 229 -3.81 6.98 -16.11
C ARG A 229 -2.65 6.00 -16.22
N LEU A 230 -2.41 5.18 -15.20
CA LEU A 230 -1.25 4.28 -15.14
C LEU A 230 -1.53 2.91 -15.75
N SER A 231 -2.75 2.39 -15.60
CA SER A 231 -3.14 1.08 -16.13
C SER A 231 -3.64 1.14 -17.57
N GLY A 232 -4.11 2.31 -18.02
CA GLY A 232 -4.82 2.46 -19.30
C GLY A 232 -6.21 1.83 -19.33
N LYS A 233 -6.72 1.34 -18.18
CA LYS A 233 -8.08 0.80 -18.04
C LYS A 233 -9.02 1.90 -17.54
N THR A 234 -10.26 1.95 -18.04
CA THR A 234 -11.29 2.85 -17.52
C THR A 234 -12.14 2.11 -16.49
N LEU A 235 -12.42 2.75 -15.36
CA LEU A 235 -13.34 2.23 -14.35
C LEU A 235 -14.78 2.52 -14.82
N ILE A 236 -15.62 1.48 -14.87
CA ILE A 236 -17.02 1.56 -15.32
C ILE A 236 -17.93 1.88 -14.14
#